data_AF-A0A2V9CVC6-F1
#
_entry.id   AF-A0A2V9CVC6-F1
#
_cell.length_a   1.000
_cell.length_b   1.000
_cell.length_c   1.000
_cell.angle_alpha   90.00
_cell.angle_beta   90.00
_cell.angle_gamma   90.00
#
_symmetry.space_group_name_H-M   'P 1'
#
loop_
_entity.id
_entity.type
_entity.pdbx_description
1 polymer ?
#
loop_
_entity_poly.entity_id
_entity_poly.type
_entity_poly.pdbx_seq_one_letter_code
_entity_poly.pdbx_strand_id
1 'polypeptide(L)'
;EKKWLDLPWQKVRKSVEVKLFEQDGELYVLAKSEGRRAKETAMRRKRLARLLKTLRALRQSLPSRDQLLMRLGAAKSEAGRAFQFVHLQVPGEKQEVTRETFQFHVDKKKLQQAEWRDGTTCFARTSPQKTLPCSGRAMCN
;
A
#
# COMPACT_ATOMS: atom_id res chain seq x y z
N GLU A 1 -19.03 2.98 17.25
CA GLU A 1 -18.12 3.12 16.09
C GLU A 1 -17.77 4.58 15.84
N LYS A 2 -16.52 4.88 15.46
CA LYS A 2 -16.00 6.20 14.99
C LYS A 2 -15.80 7.35 15.99
N LYS A 3 -15.64 7.10 17.30
CA LYS A 3 -15.26 8.16 18.28
C LYS A 3 -13.89 8.82 18.03
N TRP A 4 -13.07 8.25 17.15
CA TRP A 4 -11.74 8.75 16.83
C TRP A 4 -11.71 9.75 15.68
N LEU A 5 -12.79 10.08 14.96
CA LEU A 5 -12.68 11.00 13.81
C LEU A 5 -12.34 12.43 14.25
N ASP A 6 -12.84 12.85 15.41
CA ASP A 6 -12.81 14.26 15.84
C ASP A 6 -11.54 14.66 16.61
N LEU A 7 -10.69 13.71 16.99
CA LEU A 7 -9.48 14.02 17.75
C LEU A 7 -8.40 14.71 16.87
N PRO A 8 -7.74 15.78 17.36
CA PRO A 8 -6.74 16.51 16.59
C PRO A 8 -5.46 15.68 16.40
N TRP A 9 -4.82 15.84 15.24
CA TRP A 9 -3.50 15.25 14.98
C TRP A 9 -2.42 16.06 15.72
N GLN A 10 -1.54 15.39 16.46
CA GLN A 10 -0.39 16.00 17.13
C GLN A 10 0.90 15.71 16.35
N LYS A 11 1.65 16.77 16.03
CA LYS A 11 2.91 16.65 15.29
C LYS A 11 4.08 16.43 16.26
N VAL A 12 4.67 15.24 16.28
CA VAL A 12 5.77 14.89 17.22
C VAL A 12 7.14 15.20 16.60
N ARG A 13 7.29 15.04 15.28
CA ARG A 13 8.50 15.37 14.51
C ARG A 13 8.11 15.98 13.17
N LYS A 14 9.08 16.59 12.46
CA LYS A 14 8.85 17.23 11.13
C LYS A 14 8.04 16.38 10.14
N SER A 15 8.16 15.05 10.19
CA SER A 15 7.54 14.10 9.25
C SER A 15 6.66 13.01 9.89
N VAL A 16 6.30 13.15 11.18
CA VAL A 16 5.47 12.17 11.91
C VAL A 16 4.36 12.88 12.70
N GLU A 17 3.12 12.53 12.36
CA GLU A 17 1.90 12.95 13.05
C GLU A 17 1.34 11.76 13.82
N VAL A 18 0.91 11.97 15.06
CA VAL A 18 0.28 10.94 15.90
C VAL A 18 -1.08 11.39 16.36
N LYS A 19 -1.98 10.43 16.52
CA LYS A 19 -3.28 10.60 17.12
C LYS A 19 -3.37 9.65 18.30
N LEU A 20 -3.53 10.22 19.48
CA LEU A 20 -3.65 9.48 20.74
C LEU A 20 -5.13 9.33 21.06
N PHE A 21 -5.57 8.10 21.33
CA PHE A 21 -6.94 7.80 21.70
C PHE A 21 -6.95 6.79 22.83
N GLU A 22 -7.70 7.07 23.88
CA GLU A 22 -7.90 6.17 25.01
C GLU A 22 -9.29 5.55 24.91
N GLN A 23 -9.35 4.22 24.91
CA GLN A 23 -10.60 3.48 24.97
C GLN A 23 -10.42 2.25 25.83
N ASP A 24 -11.37 2.02 26.75
CA ASP A 24 -11.44 0.84 27.61
C ASP A 24 -10.14 0.60 28.42
N GLY A 25 -9.45 1.68 28.82
CA GLY A 25 -8.19 1.61 29.59
C GLY A 25 -6.94 1.31 28.75
N GLU A 26 -7.07 1.23 27.43
CA GLU A 26 -5.96 1.04 26.50
C GLU A 26 -5.67 2.32 25.69
N LEU A 27 -4.39 2.67 25.58
CA LEU A 27 -3.93 3.79 24.76
C LEU A 27 -3.60 3.30 23.35
N TYR A 28 -4.35 3.82 22.38
CA TYR A 28 -4.15 3.59 20.96
C TYR A 28 -3.38 4.77 20.36
N VAL A 29 -2.24 4.48 19.74
CA VAL A 29 -1.46 5.46 18.99
C VAL A 29 -1.62 5.21 17.51
N LEU A 30 -2.25 6.15 16.81
CA LEU A 30 -2.34 6.17 15.35
C LEU A 30 -1.20 7.02 14.81
N ALA A 31 -0.16 6.39 14.26
CA ALA A 31 0.98 7.11 13.69
C ALA A 31 0.89 7.20 12.16
N LYS A 32 1.10 8.41 11.64
CA LYS A 32 1.17 8.73 10.22
C LYS A 32 2.56 9.29 9.94
N SER A 33 3.34 8.57 9.13
CA SER A 33 4.68 9.01 8.71
C SER A 33 4.67 9.35 7.21
N GLU A 34 5.04 10.58 6.88
CA GLU A 34 5.18 11.01 5.49
C GLU A 34 6.31 10.24 4.78
N GLY A 35 7.42 9.95 5.49
CA GLY A 35 8.54 9.19 4.95
C GLY A 35 8.14 7.76 4.54
N ARG A 36 7.31 7.10 5.34
CA ARG A 36 6.77 5.77 5.01
C ARG A 36 5.83 5.84 3.80
N ARG A 37 4.94 6.84 3.77
CA ARG A 37 4.03 7.08 2.64
C ARG A 37 4.79 7.28 1.33
N ALA A 38 5.82 8.11 1.35
CA ALA A 38 6.67 8.37 0.18
C ALA A 38 7.38 7.09 -0.29
N LYS A 39 7.91 6.27 0.63
CA LYS A 39 8.54 4.99 0.31
C LYS A 39 7.55 4.00 -0.32
N GLU A 40 6.37 3.83 0.27
CA GLU A 40 5.33 2.94 -0.26
C GLU A 40 4.86 3.38 -1.65
N THR A 41 4.67 4.69 -1.84
CA THR A 41 4.33 5.28 -3.15
C THR A 41 5.43 5.01 -4.18
N ALA A 42 6.70 5.26 -3.83
CA ALA A 42 7.84 5.01 -4.70
C ALA A 42 7.96 3.52 -5.08
N MET A 43 7.77 2.61 -4.12
CA MET A 43 7.76 1.17 -4.38
C MET A 43 6.66 0.76 -5.35
N ARG A 44 5.44 1.28 -5.19
CA ARG A 44 4.34 1.01 -6.14
C ARG A 44 4.65 1.55 -7.53
N ARG A 45 5.09 2.81 -7.63
CA ARG A 45 5.46 3.44 -8.91
C ARG A 45 6.56 2.65 -9.61
N LYS A 46 7.57 2.18 -8.88
CA LYS A 46 8.65 1.33 -9.42
C LYS A 46 8.11 0.02 -10.02
N ARG A 47 7.21 -0.67 -9.31
CA ARG A 47 6.58 -1.91 -9.81
C ARG A 47 5.72 -1.66 -11.05
N LEU A 48 4.92 -0.59 -11.04
CA LEU A 48 4.09 -0.21 -12.19
C LEU A 48 4.95 0.14 -13.41
N ALA A 49 6.03 0.91 -13.23
CA ALA A 49 6.94 1.27 -14.30
C ALA A 49 7.62 0.04 -14.93
N ARG A 50 8.01 -0.95 -14.13
CA ARG A 50 8.55 -2.23 -14.63
C ARG A 50 7.52 -2.99 -15.46
N LEU A 51 6.30 -3.14 -14.94
CA LEU A 51 5.20 -3.78 -15.68
C LEU A 51 4.97 -3.10 -17.04
N LEU A 52 4.89 -1.77 -17.07
CA LEU A 52 4.71 -1.01 -18.30
C LEU A 52 5.88 -1.16 -19.27
N LYS A 53 7.12 -1.23 -18.77
CA LYS A 53 8.30 -1.49 -19.60
C LYS A 53 8.22 -2.87 -20.25
N THR A 54 7.83 -3.89 -19.49
CA THR A 54 7.64 -5.26 -20.02
C THR A 54 6.52 -5.31 -21.06
N LEU A 55 5.37 -4.68 -20.79
CA LEU A 55 4.26 -4.61 -21.74
C LEU A 55 4.63 -3.88 -23.05
N ARG A 56 5.41 -2.80 -22.96
CA ARG A 56 5.95 -2.10 -24.14
C ARG A 56 6.92 -2.97 -24.93
N ALA A 57 7.81 -3.69 -24.26
CA ALA A 57 8.73 -4.61 -24.92
C ALA A 57 7.96 -5.74 -25.65
N LEU A 58 6.92 -6.29 -25.02
CA LEU A 58 6.04 -7.29 -25.65
C LEU A 58 5.33 -6.74 -26.88
N ARG A 59 4.86 -5.49 -26.82
CA ARG A 59 4.22 -4.81 -27.97
C ARG A 59 5.19 -4.52 -29.11
N GLN A 60 6.47 -4.33 -28.82
CA GLN A 60 7.51 -4.13 -29.83
C GLN A 60 7.95 -5.44 -30.48
N SER A 61 8.13 -6.50 -29.69
CA SER A 61 8.62 -7.79 -30.20
C SER A 61 7.54 -8.67 -30.84
N LEU A 62 6.25 -8.38 -30.62
CA LEU A 62 5.09 -9.13 -31.14
C LEU A 62 5.31 -10.66 -31.11
N PRO A 63 5.57 -11.23 -29.92
CA PRO A 63 5.92 -12.65 -29.80
C PRO A 63 4.71 -13.54 -30.10
N SER A 64 4.96 -14.83 -30.33
CA SER A 64 3.89 -15.82 -30.49
C SER A 64 2.98 -15.85 -29.25
N ARG A 65 1.72 -16.29 -29.43
CA ARG A 65 0.69 -16.26 -28.39
C ARG A 65 1.15 -16.92 -27.09
N ASP A 66 1.78 -18.08 -27.17
CA ASP A 66 2.23 -18.83 -25.98
C ASP A 66 3.33 -18.09 -25.22
N GLN A 67 4.28 -17.50 -25.96
CA GLN A 67 5.32 -16.66 -25.36
C GLN A 67 4.75 -15.38 -24.74
N LEU A 68 3.72 -14.78 -25.37
CA LEU A 68 3.01 -13.64 -24.81
C LEU A 68 2.36 -14.04 -23.48
N LEU A 69 1.60 -15.12 -23.43
CA LEU A 69 0.92 -15.61 -22.22
C LEU A 69 1.92 -15.93 -21.10
N MET A 70 3.04 -16.60 -21.45
CA MET A 70 4.09 -16.94 -20.48
C MET A 70 4.71 -15.68 -19.87
N ARG A 71 5.08 -14.71 -20.69
CA ARG A 71 5.68 -13.44 -20.22
C ARG A 71 4.66 -12.57 -19.48
N LEU A 72 3.39 -12.59 -19.88
CA LEU A 72 2.31 -11.93 -19.14
C LEU A 72 2.12 -12.55 -17.75
N GLY A 73 2.19 -13.88 -17.62
CA GLY A 73 2.15 -14.56 -16.32
C GLY A 73 3.30 -14.15 -15.40
N ALA A 74 4.52 -14.08 -15.94
CA ALA A 74 5.69 -13.58 -15.20
C ALA A 74 5.52 -12.12 -14.78
N ALA A 75 5.07 -11.25 -15.70
CA ALA A 75 4.82 -9.84 -15.43
C ALA A 75 3.71 -9.63 -14.38
N LYS A 76 2.66 -10.44 -14.40
CA LYS A 76 1.58 -10.44 -13.40
C LYS A 76 2.12 -10.80 -12.01
N SER A 77 3.01 -11.80 -11.94
CA SER A 77 3.64 -12.22 -10.69
C SER A 77 4.56 -11.14 -10.10
N GLU A 78 5.36 -10.48 -10.94
CA GLU A 78 6.23 -9.37 -10.48
C GLU A 78 5.43 -8.13 -10.06
N ALA A 79 4.34 -7.81 -10.78
CA ALA A 79 3.48 -6.68 -10.45
C ALA A 79 2.66 -6.91 -9.17
N GLY A 80 2.26 -8.17 -8.90
CA GLY A 80 1.41 -8.53 -7.78
C GLY A 80 0.15 -7.67 -7.72
N ARG A 81 -0.12 -7.05 -6.56
CA ARG A 81 -1.26 -6.13 -6.38
C ARG A 81 -1.21 -4.88 -7.27
N ALA A 82 -0.06 -4.52 -7.84
CA ALA A 82 0.00 -3.38 -8.76
C ALA A 82 -0.66 -3.68 -10.12
N PHE A 83 -0.92 -4.95 -10.44
CA PHE A 83 -1.60 -5.33 -11.68
C PHE A 83 -3.05 -4.82 -11.74
N GLN A 84 -3.71 -4.60 -10.58
CA GLN A 84 -5.09 -4.08 -10.52
C GLN A 84 -5.25 -2.67 -11.10
N PHE A 85 -4.14 -1.95 -11.29
CA PHE A 85 -4.12 -0.60 -11.85
C PHE A 85 -3.97 -0.59 -13.38
N VAL A 86 -3.82 -1.77 -14.00
CA VAL A 86 -3.63 -1.90 -15.45
C VAL A 86 -4.79 -2.69 -16.02
N HIS A 87 -5.48 -2.09 -16.98
CA HIS A 87 -6.41 -2.77 -17.86
C HIS A 87 -5.62 -3.33 -19.05
N LEU A 88 -5.62 -4.65 -19.17
CA LEU A 88 -4.95 -5.37 -20.25
C LEU A 88 -6.01 -6.02 -21.14
N GLN A 89 -5.95 -5.72 -22.43
CA GLN A 89 -6.70 -6.42 -23.46
C GLN A 89 -5.74 -7.38 -24.15
N VAL A 90 -6.03 -8.68 -24.01
CA VAL A 90 -5.26 -9.76 -24.61
C VAL A 90 -6.06 -10.30 -25.80
N PRO A 91 -5.41 -10.60 -26.95
CA PRO A 91 -6.08 -11.25 -28.08
C PRO A 91 -6.78 -12.54 -27.68
N GLY A 92 -7.94 -12.79 -28.30
CA GLY A 92 -8.67 -14.05 -28.15
C GLY A 92 -7.92 -15.24 -28.76
N GLU A 93 -8.40 -16.46 -28.49
CA GLU A 93 -7.75 -17.72 -28.86
C GLU A 93 -7.36 -17.86 -30.34
N LYS A 94 -8.10 -17.21 -31.24
CA LYS A 94 -7.92 -17.28 -32.70
C LYS A 94 -7.38 -15.98 -33.33
N GLN A 95 -6.99 -14.99 -32.53
CA GLN A 95 -6.46 -13.72 -33.02
C GLN A 95 -4.94 -13.66 -32.87
N GLU A 96 -4.27 -13.21 -33.94
CA GLU A 96 -2.84 -12.96 -33.92
C GLU A 96 -2.52 -11.78 -32.99
N VAL A 97 -1.34 -11.85 -32.37
CA VAL A 97 -0.82 -10.81 -31.48
C VAL A 97 -0.37 -9.63 -32.35
N THR A 98 -1.29 -8.71 -32.63
CA THR A 98 -1.00 -7.45 -33.33
C THR A 98 -1.09 -6.27 -32.36
N ARG A 99 -0.59 -5.11 -32.78
CA ARG A 99 -0.60 -3.88 -31.97
C ARG A 99 -2.01 -3.35 -31.67
N GLU A 100 -3.00 -3.85 -32.40
CA GLU A 100 -4.42 -3.51 -32.28
C GLU A 100 -5.16 -4.45 -31.34
N THR A 101 -4.79 -5.74 -31.32
CA THR A 101 -5.39 -6.74 -30.43
C THR A 101 -4.78 -6.74 -29.03
N PHE A 102 -3.50 -6.34 -28.92
CA PHE A 102 -2.81 -6.17 -27.65
C PHE A 102 -2.75 -4.70 -27.21
N GLN A 103 -3.73 -4.30 -26.38
CA GLN A 103 -3.82 -2.96 -25.82
C GLN A 103 -3.72 -2.98 -24.31
N PHE A 104 -3.12 -1.93 -23.73
CA PHE A 104 -3.08 -1.78 -22.29
C PHE A 104 -3.22 -0.32 -21.89
N HIS A 105 -3.98 -0.08 -20.83
CA HIS A 105 -4.24 1.24 -20.27
C HIS A 105 -4.04 1.22 -18.76
N VAL A 106 -3.59 2.34 -18.20
CA VAL A 106 -3.39 2.49 -16.76
C VAL A 106 -4.52 3.32 -16.18
N ASP A 107 -5.17 2.78 -15.14
CA ASP A 107 -6.17 3.50 -14.37
C ASP A 107 -5.52 4.53 -13.45
N LYS A 108 -5.28 5.72 -13.98
CA LYS A 108 -4.75 6.86 -13.21
C LYS A 108 -5.63 7.18 -11.99
N LYS A 109 -6.97 7.03 -12.12
CA LYS A 109 -7.92 7.26 -11.02
C LYS A 109 -7.72 6.28 -9.85
N LYS A 110 -7.59 4.98 -10.13
CA LYS A 110 -7.34 3.97 -9.09
C LYS A 110 -5.96 4.13 -8.47
N LEU A 111 -4.96 4.51 -9.27
CA LEU A 111 -3.61 4.79 -8.78
C LEU A 111 -3.60 5.96 -7.80
N GLN A 112 -4.26 7.08 -8.16
CA GLN A 112 -4.41 8.23 -7.26
C GLN A 112 -5.16 7.85 -5.97
N GLN A 113 -6.26 7.10 -6.07
CA GLN A 113 -6.98 6.62 -4.88
C GLN A 113 -6.11 5.75 -3.97
N ALA A 114 -5.22 4.92 -4.54
CA ALA A 114 -4.28 4.13 -3.75
C ALA A 114 -3.24 5.02 -3.04
N GLU A 115 -2.67 6.02 -3.73
CA GLU A 115 -1.74 7.00 -3.15
C GLU A 115 -2.37 7.85 -2.02
N TRP A 116 -3.70 8.06 -2.08
CA TRP A 116 -4.46 8.70 -1.00
C TRP A 116 -4.66 7.80 0.21
N ARG A 117 -4.75 6.47 0.03
CA ARG A 117 -4.93 5.50 1.12
C ARG A 117 -3.62 5.12 1.79
N ASP A 118 -2.49 5.23 1.10
CA ASP A 118 -1.18 4.94 1.67
C ASP A 118 -0.76 5.96 2.73
N GLY A 119 -0.09 5.46 3.76
CA GLY A 119 0.37 6.27 4.90
C GLY A 119 -0.57 6.26 6.10
N THR A 120 -1.76 5.66 6.00
CA THR A 120 -2.62 5.41 7.16
C THR A 120 -2.55 3.94 7.49
N THR A 121 -1.72 3.56 8.47
CA THR A 121 -1.96 2.47 9.46
C THR A 121 -0.65 2.18 10.20
N CYS A 122 -0.55 2.69 11.43
CA CYS A 122 0.08 2.00 12.54
C CYS A 122 -0.87 2.21 13.73
N PHE A 123 -1.60 1.17 14.15
CA PHE A 123 -2.13 1.12 15.51
C PHE A 123 -1.02 0.52 16.36
N ALA A 124 -0.33 1.34 17.14
CA ALA A 124 0.46 0.81 18.24
C ALA A 124 -0.47 0.71 19.45
N ARG A 125 -0.74 -0.52 19.92
CA ARG A 125 -1.31 -0.73 21.24
C ARG A 125 -0.18 -0.49 22.24
N THR A 126 -0.26 0.60 22.98
CA THR A 126 0.60 0.77 24.14
C THR A 126 -0.24 0.42 25.35
N SER A 127 -0.01 -0.75 25.94
CA SER A 127 -0.48 -1.03 27.30
C SER A 127 0.15 0.03 28.21
N PRO A 128 -0.62 0.86 28.92
CA PRO A 128 -0.04 1.74 29.91
C PRO A 128 0.67 0.86 30.92
N GLN A 129 1.97 1.11 31.14
CA GLN A 129 2.65 0.49 32.26
C GLN A 129 1.81 0.77 33.50
N LYS A 130 1.37 -0.29 34.18
CA LYS A 130 0.87 -0.20 35.55
C LYS A 130 1.92 0.59 36.33
N THR A 131 1.62 1.83 36.69
CA THR A 131 2.23 2.44 37.85
C THR A 131 1.83 1.56 39.02
N LEU A 132 2.77 0.72 39.48
CA LEU A 132 2.64 0.07 40.77
C LEU A 132 2.48 1.19 41.80
N PRO A 133 1.38 1.24 42.57
CA PRO A 133 1.34 2.11 43.72
C PRO A 133 2.33 1.55 44.73
N CYS A 134 3.44 2.24 44.96
CA CYS A 134 4.19 2.09 46.21
C CYS A 134 3.36 2.77 47.32
N SER A 135 2.22 2.19 47.70
CA SER A 135 1.57 2.49 48.97
C SER A 135 2.27 1.68 50.05
N GLY A 136 2.98 2.36 50.94
CA GLY A 136 3.80 1.71 51.95
C GLY A 136 3.03 1.03 53.09
N ARG A 137 3.87 0.46 53.98
CA ARG A 137 3.72 0.31 55.44
C ARG A 137 3.48 -1.12 55.97
N ALA A 138 4.53 -1.67 56.58
CA ALA A 138 4.51 -2.55 57.77
C ALA A 138 5.90 -2.37 58.44
N MET A 139 6.04 -1.51 59.46
CA MET A 139 5.98 -1.79 60.91
C MET A 139 6.86 -2.95 61.41
N CYS A 140 7.74 -2.58 62.37
CA CYS A 140 8.23 -3.34 63.53
C CYS A 140 9.11 -4.60 63.32
N ASN A 141 10.41 -4.48 63.61
CA ASN A 141 10.99 -4.86 64.91
C ASN A 141 12.29 -4.07 65.16
#